data_AF-A0A060X7Q6-F1
#
_entry.id   AF-A0A060X7Q6-F1
#
_cell.length_a   1.000
_cell.length_b   1.000
_cell.length_c   1.000
_cell.angle_alpha   90.00
_cell.angle_beta   90.00
_cell.angle_gamma   90.00
#
_symmetry.space_group_name_H-M   'P 1'
#
loop_
_entity.id
_entity.type
_entity.pdbx_description
1 polymer ?
#
loop_
_entity_poly.entity_id
_entity_poly.type
_entity_poly.pdbx_seq_one_letter_code
_entity_poly.pdbx_strand_id
1 'polypeptide(L)'
;MVTWTGLGFARVKDGAGLVFTIDNIPHAMEYDIMIRYEPESTEDWEAIVSVTSLLLPTSSRCGNLLPTEQLYTVTLPHNRRYVQMPRPFCFEPSNRYVVAIRFQRHGVSQRHLTAFILVDSLVLIPKYTELLGFQGNDPAAEERRDEMVRYMCLDSFMAMPMPMLAEMCTKLICSISAILHDGALQCQCDPQGSLSAECDRVGGQCRCKPNVIGQRCDQCAPGTYGFGPYGCTACDCHSQGSLGHQCDPVTGQCPCRQGASGRQCSDCQPGQWGFPSCRPCQCNGHTDDCNPQTGECQTCRDYTDGQYCERWAEGER
;
A
#
# COMPACT_ATOMS: atom_id res chain seq x y z
N MET A 1 -15.03 -0.67 0.32
CA MET A 1 -14.46 -0.13 -0.93
C MET A 1 -13.07 0.38 -0.59
N VAL A 2 -12.03 -0.04 -1.32
CA VAL A 2 -10.64 0.34 -1.04
C VAL A 2 -10.41 1.75 -1.58
N THR A 3 -9.93 2.66 -0.74
CA THR A 3 -9.73 4.09 -1.07
C THR A 3 -8.25 4.46 -1.26
N TRP A 4 -7.36 3.46 -1.28
CA TRP A 4 -5.91 3.62 -1.38
C TRP A 4 -5.32 2.72 -2.46
N THR A 5 -4.04 2.95 -2.79
CA THR A 5 -3.28 2.16 -3.76
C THR A 5 -2.27 1.23 -3.09
N GLY A 6 -1.85 0.17 -3.78
CA GLY A 6 -0.84 -0.77 -3.28
C GLY A 6 -1.22 -1.44 -1.96
N LEU A 7 -0.25 -1.54 -1.04
CA LEU A 7 -0.41 -2.24 0.24
C LEU A 7 -1.21 -1.47 1.30
N GLY A 8 -1.50 -0.19 1.09
CA GLY A 8 -2.04 0.65 2.15
C GLY A 8 -1.41 2.03 2.19
N PHE A 9 -1.39 2.58 3.40
CA PHE A 9 -0.80 3.87 3.67
C PHE A 9 0.53 3.73 4.42
N ALA A 10 1.45 4.65 4.16
CA ALA A 10 2.54 4.93 5.08
C ALA A 10 1.98 5.76 6.25
N ARG A 11 2.09 5.24 7.48
CA ARG A 11 1.71 5.97 8.70
C ARG A 11 2.86 6.85 9.18
N VAL A 12 2.75 8.15 8.97
CA VAL A 12 3.82 9.13 9.21
C VAL A 12 3.55 9.90 10.50
N LYS A 13 4.55 9.95 11.38
CA LYS A 13 4.47 10.67 12.66
C LYS A 13 4.65 12.17 12.46
N ASP A 14 4.04 12.99 13.33
CA ASP A 14 4.29 14.43 13.39
C ASP A 14 5.78 14.78 13.43
N GLY A 15 6.22 15.62 12.49
CA GLY A 15 7.59 16.06 12.29
C GLY A 15 8.48 15.09 11.50
N ALA A 16 7.98 13.90 11.15
CA ALA A 16 8.68 12.93 10.29
C ALA A 16 8.42 13.21 8.79
N GLY A 17 9.03 12.41 7.92
CA GLY A 17 8.91 12.60 6.49
C GLY A 17 9.04 11.32 5.67
N LEU A 18 8.72 11.45 4.39
CA LEU A 18 8.85 10.41 3.36
C LEU A 18 9.77 10.92 2.25
N VAL A 19 10.43 9.99 1.57
CA VAL A 19 11.29 10.29 0.43
C VAL A 19 10.85 9.42 -0.74
N PHE A 20 10.48 10.07 -1.84
CA PHE A 20 10.11 9.42 -3.10
C PHE A 20 11.26 9.60 -4.10
N THR A 21 11.67 8.50 -4.73
CA THR A 21 12.63 8.52 -5.84
C THR A 21 11.86 8.35 -7.14
N ILE A 22 12.10 9.23 -8.11
CA ILE A 22 11.40 9.25 -9.38
C ILE A 22 12.44 9.21 -10.50
N ASP A 23 12.44 8.13 -11.28
CA ASP A 23 13.42 7.84 -12.34
C ASP A 23 12.77 7.36 -13.65
N ASN A 24 11.44 7.35 -13.70
CA ASN A 24 10.64 6.79 -14.79
C ASN A 24 9.82 7.86 -15.54
N ILE A 25 10.37 9.07 -15.69
CA ILE A 25 9.71 10.18 -16.39
C ILE A 25 9.72 9.92 -17.90
N PRO A 26 8.55 9.84 -18.57
CA PRO A 26 8.48 9.45 -19.98
C PRO A 26 8.82 10.60 -20.93
N HIS A 27 8.54 11.86 -20.56
CA HIS A 27 8.69 12.99 -21.47
C HIS A 27 9.06 14.26 -20.69
N ALA A 28 9.91 15.11 -21.27
CA ALA A 28 10.32 16.37 -20.66
C ALA A 28 9.20 17.42 -20.73
N MET A 29 8.60 17.79 -19.60
CA MET A 29 7.53 18.81 -19.50
C MET A 29 7.23 19.17 -18.03
N GLU A 30 6.28 20.08 -17.81
CA GLU A 30 5.72 20.33 -16.49
C GLU A 30 4.74 19.23 -16.03
N TYR A 31 4.89 18.82 -14.77
CA TYR A 31 3.96 17.92 -14.09
C TYR A 31 3.39 18.61 -12.85
N ASP A 32 2.07 18.51 -12.67
CA ASP A 32 1.46 18.80 -11.39
C ASP A 32 1.81 17.66 -10.41
N ILE A 33 2.16 18.05 -9.18
CA ILE A 33 2.50 17.11 -8.11
C ILE A 33 1.33 17.08 -7.14
N MET A 34 0.84 15.88 -6.82
CA MET A 34 -0.26 15.68 -5.89
C MET A 34 0.11 14.65 -4.82
N ILE A 35 -0.27 14.90 -3.58
CA ILE A 35 -0.17 13.94 -2.47
C ILE A 35 -1.58 13.43 -2.18
N ARG A 36 -1.76 12.11 -2.14
CA ARG A 36 -2.97 11.47 -1.60
C ARG A 36 -2.71 11.06 -0.15
N TYR A 37 -3.66 11.34 0.72
CA TYR A 37 -3.52 11.13 2.16
C TYR A 37 -4.88 10.89 2.84
N GLU A 38 -4.82 10.34 4.04
CA GLU A 38 -5.96 10.19 4.93
C GLU A 38 -5.60 10.68 6.35
N PRO A 39 -6.31 11.69 6.87
CA PRO A 39 -6.06 12.21 8.21
C PRO A 39 -6.68 11.29 9.29
N GLU A 40 -5.93 11.03 10.37
CA GLU A 40 -6.42 10.27 11.54
C GLU A 40 -7.08 11.17 12.61
N SER A 41 -7.08 12.49 12.41
CA SER A 41 -7.67 13.47 13.32
C SER A 41 -8.42 14.57 12.56
N THR A 42 -9.19 15.38 13.30
CA THR A 42 -9.93 16.55 12.75
C THR A 42 -9.05 17.80 12.66
N GLU A 43 -7.73 17.62 12.52
CA GLU A 43 -6.76 18.70 12.50
C GLU A 43 -6.08 18.77 11.15
N ASP A 44 -5.84 19.99 10.70
CA ASP A 44 -5.12 20.21 9.46
C ASP A 44 -3.63 19.95 9.64
N TRP A 45 -3.02 19.38 8.61
CA TRP A 45 -1.60 19.13 8.53
C TRP A 45 -0.94 20.12 7.57
N GLU A 46 0.38 20.15 7.58
CA GLU A 46 1.21 20.90 6.65
C GLU A 46 2.28 19.95 6.10
N ALA A 47 2.48 20.01 4.78
CA ALA A 47 3.56 19.32 4.10
C ALA A 47 4.55 20.33 3.55
N ILE A 48 5.82 20.14 3.91
CA ILE A 48 6.96 20.85 3.35
C ILE A 48 7.62 19.90 2.35
N VAL A 49 7.54 20.22 1.07
CA VAL A 49 7.98 19.36 -0.04
C VAL A 49 9.18 20.00 -0.72
N SER A 50 10.29 19.28 -0.80
CA SER A 50 11.46 19.65 -1.59
C SER A 50 11.60 18.69 -2.77
N VAL A 51 11.71 19.23 -3.98
CA VAL A 51 11.99 18.50 -5.22
C VAL A 51 13.39 18.85 -5.67
N THR A 52 14.25 17.83 -5.79
CA THR A 52 15.64 17.96 -6.21
C THR A 52 15.95 17.02 -7.36
N SER A 53 16.77 17.47 -8.32
CA SER A 53 17.28 16.61 -9.39
C SER A 53 18.71 16.17 -9.08
N LEU A 54 19.04 14.92 -9.43
CA LEU A 54 20.39 14.40 -9.26
C LEU A 54 21.38 15.03 -10.25
N LEU A 55 20.94 15.22 -11.49
CA LEU A 55 21.70 15.91 -12.54
C LEU A 55 21.02 17.24 -12.87
N LEU A 56 21.82 18.22 -13.32
CA LEU A 56 21.26 19.46 -13.86
C LEU A 56 20.41 19.14 -15.10
N PRO A 57 19.16 19.64 -15.19
CA PRO A 57 18.32 19.42 -16.35
C PRO A 57 19.00 19.93 -17.63
N THR A 58 18.99 19.12 -18.68
CA THR A 58 19.67 19.43 -19.96
C THR A 58 18.72 19.53 -21.15
N SER A 59 17.47 19.08 -21.00
CA SER A 59 16.48 19.17 -22.06
C SER A 59 16.22 20.64 -22.42
N SER A 60 15.90 20.90 -23.69
CA SER A 60 15.53 22.24 -24.15
C SER A 60 14.32 22.80 -23.40
N ARG A 61 13.44 21.94 -22.88
CA ARG A 61 12.26 22.32 -22.10
C ARG A 61 12.60 22.67 -20.65
N CYS A 62 13.37 21.85 -19.92
CA CYS A 62 13.62 22.06 -18.49
C CYS A 62 14.95 22.76 -18.15
N GLY A 63 15.94 22.76 -19.06
CA GLY A 63 17.33 23.16 -18.79
C GLY A 63 17.56 24.64 -18.46
N ASN A 64 16.60 25.52 -18.75
CA ASN A 64 16.70 26.96 -18.49
C ASN A 64 15.77 27.46 -17.37
N LEU A 65 15.00 26.58 -16.73
CA LEU A 65 13.83 26.98 -15.91
C LEU A 65 13.91 26.63 -14.43
N LEU A 66 14.91 25.87 -13.96
CA LEU A 66 14.87 25.30 -12.62
C LEU A 66 15.99 25.85 -11.70
N PRO A 67 15.66 26.37 -10.50
CA PRO A 67 16.58 26.24 -9.37
C PRO A 67 16.76 24.73 -9.11
N THR A 68 17.97 24.30 -8.77
CA THR A 68 18.32 22.89 -8.47
C THR A 68 17.45 22.25 -7.38
N GLU A 69 16.76 23.08 -6.61
CA GLU A 69 15.81 22.70 -5.57
C GLU A 69 14.56 23.58 -5.65
N GLN A 70 13.39 22.94 -5.60
CA GLN A 70 12.10 23.62 -5.54
C GLN A 70 11.38 23.24 -4.25
N LEU A 71 11.06 24.26 -3.44
CA LEU A 71 10.35 24.11 -2.18
C LEU A 71 8.86 24.48 -2.32
N TYR A 72 8.01 23.69 -1.68
CA TYR A 72 6.58 23.94 -1.51
C TYR A 72 6.20 23.80 -0.05
N THR A 73 5.25 24.62 0.39
CA THR A 73 4.54 24.45 1.66
C THR A 73 3.06 24.42 1.35
N VAL A 74 2.38 23.34 1.71
CA VAL A 74 0.94 23.17 1.46
C VAL A 74 0.23 22.69 2.72
N THR A 75 -0.96 23.23 2.98
CA THR A 75 -1.86 22.73 4.02
C THR A 75 -2.59 21.49 3.50
N LEU A 76 -2.74 20.50 4.37
CA LEU A 76 -3.48 19.25 4.16
C LEU A 76 -4.74 19.30 5.04
N PRO A 77 -5.87 19.77 4.51
CA PRO A 77 -7.11 19.85 5.29
C PRO A 77 -7.61 18.48 5.72
N HIS A 78 -8.08 18.36 6.95
CA HIS A 78 -8.62 17.10 7.49
C HIS A 78 -9.85 16.57 6.70
N ASN A 79 -10.56 17.45 5.99
CA ASN A 79 -11.74 17.11 5.19
C ASN A 79 -11.43 16.76 3.73
N ARG A 80 -10.16 16.69 3.34
CA ARG A 80 -9.72 16.32 1.99
C ARG A 80 -8.99 14.97 2.01
N ARG A 81 -8.76 14.42 0.82
CA ARG A 81 -7.99 13.17 0.61
C ARG A 81 -6.83 13.32 -0.35
N TYR A 82 -6.66 14.51 -0.91
CA TYR A 82 -5.53 14.86 -1.74
C TYR A 82 -5.24 16.36 -1.62
N VAL A 83 -4.00 16.73 -1.96
CA VAL A 83 -3.58 18.12 -2.14
C VAL A 83 -2.65 18.21 -3.34
N GLN A 84 -2.83 19.22 -4.18
CA GLN A 84 -1.95 19.51 -5.31
C GLN A 84 -1.00 20.66 -4.94
N MET A 85 0.24 20.59 -5.40
CA MET A 85 1.20 21.67 -5.23
C MET A 85 0.74 22.93 -6.00
N PRO A 86 1.00 24.14 -5.48
CA PRO A 86 0.51 25.39 -6.07
C PRO A 86 1.08 25.72 -7.46
N ARG A 87 2.21 25.11 -7.82
CA ARG A 87 2.87 25.27 -9.12
C ARG A 87 3.48 23.94 -9.56
N PRO A 88 3.49 23.64 -10.87
CA PRO A 88 4.07 22.40 -11.37
C PRO A 88 5.61 22.41 -11.25
N PHE A 89 6.22 21.27 -11.57
CA PHE A 89 7.67 21.10 -11.67
C PHE A 89 8.02 20.45 -13.01
N CYS A 90 9.10 20.91 -13.65
CA CYS A 90 9.55 20.35 -14.93
C CYS A 90 10.41 19.10 -14.69
N PHE A 91 9.91 17.94 -15.11
CA PHE A 91 10.66 16.69 -15.04
C PHE A 91 11.17 16.33 -16.44
N GLU A 92 12.34 15.70 -16.54
CA GLU A 92 12.89 15.19 -17.81
C GLU A 92 13.30 13.71 -17.72
N PRO A 93 13.28 12.97 -18.85
CA PRO A 93 13.75 11.59 -18.90
C PRO A 93 15.25 11.46 -18.60
N SER A 94 15.69 10.26 -18.25
CA SER A 94 17.10 9.93 -17.98
C SER A 94 17.74 10.74 -16.83
N ASN A 95 16.91 11.33 -15.95
CA ASN A 95 17.35 11.96 -14.71
C ASN A 95 16.63 11.27 -13.53
N ARG A 96 17.21 11.41 -12.33
CA ARG A 96 16.62 10.89 -11.11
C ARG A 96 16.27 12.05 -10.20
N TYR A 97 15.02 12.11 -9.78
CA TYR A 97 14.49 13.14 -8.90
C TYR A 97 14.22 12.56 -7.52
N VAL A 98 14.44 13.37 -6.50
CA VAL A 98 14.11 13.05 -5.13
C VAL A 98 13.10 14.07 -4.64
N VAL A 99 11.93 13.57 -4.23
CA VAL A 99 10.88 14.37 -3.60
C VAL A 99 10.86 14.01 -2.11
N ALA A 100 11.43 14.90 -1.29
CA ALA A 100 11.45 14.77 0.15
C ALA A 100 10.27 15.56 0.75
N ILE A 101 9.46 14.91 1.57
CA ILE A 101 8.26 15.51 2.16
C ILE A 101 8.33 15.38 3.67
N ARG A 102 8.27 16.51 4.37
CA ARG A 102 8.12 16.55 5.83
C ARG A 102 6.69 16.91 6.18
N PHE A 103 6.08 16.15 7.08
CA PHE A 103 4.72 16.35 7.55
C PHE A 103 4.73 16.88 8.98
N GLN A 104 3.94 17.92 9.24
CA GLN A 104 3.78 18.47 10.58
C GLN A 104 2.36 19.00 10.79
N ARG A 105 1.89 19.09 12.03
CA ARG A 105 0.57 19.67 12.33
C ARG A 105 0.54 21.17 12.03
N HIS A 106 -0.53 21.65 11.42
CA HIS A 106 -0.67 23.05 11.05
C HIS A 106 -1.05 23.91 12.27
N GLY A 107 -0.25 24.93 12.60
CA GLY A 107 -0.62 25.97 13.57
C GLY A 107 -0.68 25.56 15.05
N VAL A 108 -0.13 24.40 15.44
CA VAL A 108 -0.21 23.93 16.85
C VAL A 108 1.09 24.16 17.62
N SER A 109 0.98 24.80 18.80
CA SER A 109 2.09 25.12 19.71
C SER A 109 2.42 24.01 20.72
N GLN A 110 1.55 23.01 20.93
CA GLN A 110 1.83 21.82 21.74
C GLN A 110 1.92 20.54 20.90
N ARG A 111 3.06 19.86 21.01
CA ARG A 111 3.35 18.60 20.33
C ARG A 111 2.64 17.45 21.05
N HIS A 112 1.61 16.88 20.43
CA HIS A 112 1.10 15.58 20.85
C HIS A 112 2.00 14.49 20.25
N LEU A 113 2.70 13.75 21.10
CA LEU A 113 3.67 12.71 20.69
C LEU A 113 3.06 11.52 19.94
N THR A 114 1.72 11.48 19.83
CA THR A 114 0.91 10.39 19.27
C THR A 114 0.14 10.78 18.00
N ALA A 115 0.44 11.93 17.39
CA ALA A 115 -0.22 12.36 16.15
C ALA A 115 0.43 11.73 14.91
N PHE A 116 -0.40 11.22 14.00
CA PHE A 116 -0.01 10.57 12.77
C PHE A 116 -0.91 11.00 11.61
N ILE A 117 -0.37 10.93 10.39
CA ILE A 117 -1.10 11.08 9.13
C ILE A 117 -0.82 9.85 8.27
N LEU A 118 -1.83 9.38 7.53
CA LEU A 118 -1.69 8.29 6.58
C LEU A 118 -1.42 8.86 5.19
N VAL A 119 -0.34 8.45 4.54
CA VAL A 119 0.02 8.87 3.19
C VAL A 119 -0.10 7.69 2.24
N ASP A 120 -0.92 7.84 1.20
CA ASP A 120 -1.17 6.79 0.19
C ASP A 120 -0.08 6.84 -0.88
N SER A 121 -0.03 7.93 -1.65
CA SER A 121 0.84 8.02 -2.82
C SER A 121 1.23 9.45 -3.17
N LEU A 122 2.38 9.60 -3.84
CA LEU A 122 2.75 10.80 -4.59
C LEU A 122 2.41 10.56 -6.07
N VAL A 123 1.66 11.48 -6.68
CA VAL A 123 1.17 11.37 -8.06
C VAL A 123 1.73 12.52 -8.89
N LEU A 124 2.27 12.20 -10.06
CA LEU A 124 2.67 13.18 -11.08
C LEU A 124 1.62 13.19 -12.20
N ILE A 125 1.03 14.34 -12.46
CA ILE A 125 0.01 14.53 -13.50
C ILE A 125 0.64 15.38 -14.62
N PRO A 126 0.84 14.84 -15.83
CA PRO A 126 1.45 15.58 -16.93
C PRO A 126 0.55 16.75 -17.37
N LYS A 127 1.15 17.91 -17.63
CA LYS A 127 0.46 19.05 -18.26
C LYS A 127 0.15 18.74 -19.72
N TYR A 128 -0.94 18.00 -19.96
CA TYR A 128 -1.33 17.53 -21.31
C TYR A 128 -1.45 18.66 -22.33
N THR A 129 -1.69 19.91 -21.91
CA THR A 129 -1.74 21.10 -22.75
C THR A 129 -0.41 21.44 -23.44
N GLU A 130 0.72 20.87 -22.98
CA GLU A 130 2.03 21.01 -23.64
C GLU A 130 2.25 19.99 -24.76
N LEU A 131 1.40 18.96 -24.85
CA LEU A 131 1.60 17.88 -25.80
C LEU A 131 1.19 18.28 -27.21
N LEU A 132 1.86 17.70 -28.21
CA LEU A 132 1.49 17.84 -29.61
C LEU A 132 0.04 17.38 -29.82
N GLY A 133 -0.75 18.20 -30.52
CA GLY A 133 -2.19 17.98 -30.68
C GLY A 133 -3.06 18.54 -29.55
N PHE A 134 -2.47 19.04 -28.46
CA PHE A 134 -3.18 19.77 -27.40
C PHE A 134 -2.62 21.19 -27.19
N GLN A 135 -1.39 21.44 -27.64
CA GLN A 135 -0.76 22.77 -27.61
C GLN A 135 -1.15 23.65 -28.82
N GLY A 136 -0.94 24.96 -28.67
CA GLY A 136 -1.17 25.96 -29.72
C GLY A 136 -2.62 26.44 -29.80
N ASN A 137 -2.96 27.08 -30.93
CA ASN A 137 -4.29 27.66 -31.22
C ASN A 137 -4.95 26.98 -32.43
N ASP A 138 -4.53 25.74 -32.74
CA ASP A 138 -5.18 24.95 -33.78
C ASP A 138 -6.61 24.59 -33.32
N PRO A 139 -7.64 24.74 -34.17
CA PRO A 139 -9.02 24.49 -33.77
C PRO A 139 -9.25 23.07 -33.22
N ALA A 140 -8.57 22.05 -33.75
CA ALA A 140 -8.72 20.69 -33.26
C ALA A 140 -8.01 20.48 -31.92
N ALA A 141 -6.92 21.20 -31.64
CA ALA A 141 -6.26 21.19 -30.34
C ALA A 141 -7.09 21.93 -29.27
N GLU A 142 -7.74 23.05 -29.63
CA GLU A 142 -8.71 23.74 -28.78
C GLU A 142 -9.90 22.85 -28.42
N GLU A 143 -10.52 22.21 -29.42
CA GLU A 143 -11.64 21.29 -29.21
C GLU A 143 -11.28 20.15 -28.24
N ARG A 144 -10.13 19.48 -28.42
CA ARG A 144 -9.68 18.42 -27.50
C ARG A 144 -9.47 18.93 -26.06
N ARG A 145 -8.96 20.16 -25.89
CA ARG A 145 -8.80 20.76 -24.56
C ARG A 145 -10.15 21.07 -23.93
N ASP A 146 -11.08 21.61 -24.71
CA ASP A 146 -12.44 21.90 -24.25
C ASP A 146 -13.18 20.63 -23.85
N GLU A 147 -13.01 19.54 -24.59
CA GLU A 147 -13.57 18.23 -24.24
C GLU A 147 -12.99 17.69 -22.94
N MET A 148 -11.66 17.76 -22.74
CA MET A 148 -11.02 17.35 -21.49
C MET A 148 -11.61 18.07 -20.27
N VAL A 149 -11.86 19.37 -20.39
CA VAL A 149 -12.46 20.20 -19.34
C VAL A 149 -13.94 19.89 -19.18
N ARG A 150 -14.70 19.85 -20.28
CA ARG A 150 -16.15 19.64 -20.31
C ARG A 150 -16.56 18.31 -19.67
N TYR A 151 -15.77 17.26 -19.90
CA TYR A 151 -16.02 15.93 -19.34
C TYR A 151 -15.25 15.67 -18.04
N MET A 152 -14.56 16.67 -17.48
CA MET A 152 -13.83 16.55 -16.21
C MET A 152 -12.91 15.33 -16.20
N CYS A 153 -12.17 15.11 -17.29
CA CYS A 153 -11.43 13.87 -17.47
C CYS A 153 -10.31 13.71 -16.43
N LEU A 154 -9.71 14.80 -15.96
CA LEU A 154 -8.67 14.78 -14.93
C LEU A 154 -9.22 14.49 -13.52
N ASP A 155 -10.43 14.94 -13.20
CA ASP A 155 -11.05 14.74 -11.88
C ASP A 155 -11.16 13.26 -11.49
N SER A 156 -11.34 12.40 -12.50
CA SER A 156 -11.38 10.94 -12.33
C SER A 156 -10.08 10.37 -11.74
N PHE A 157 -8.96 11.08 -11.86
CA PHE A 157 -7.65 10.65 -11.36
C PHE A 157 -7.23 11.31 -10.05
N MET A 158 -8.02 12.22 -9.50
CA MET A 158 -7.62 12.94 -8.28
C MET A 158 -7.79 12.07 -7.02
N ALA A 159 -8.75 11.15 -7.01
CA ALA A 159 -9.06 10.27 -5.88
C ALA A 159 -9.25 8.81 -6.28
N MET A 160 -9.23 7.91 -5.30
CA MET A 160 -9.48 6.47 -5.45
C MET A 160 -10.77 6.04 -4.74
N PRO A 161 -11.49 5.02 -5.26
CA PRO A 161 -11.22 4.32 -6.52
C PRO A 161 -11.59 5.18 -7.72
N MET A 162 -10.87 4.95 -8.83
CA MET A 162 -11.13 5.63 -10.08
C MET A 162 -12.53 5.27 -10.60
N PRO A 163 -13.39 6.26 -10.94
CA PRO A 163 -14.70 5.99 -11.52
C PRO A 163 -14.57 5.49 -12.96
N MET A 164 -15.66 4.92 -13.48
CA MET A 164 -15.75 4.59 -14.91
C MET A 164 -15.67 5.87 -15.75
N LEU A 165 -14.72 5.89 -16.68
CA LEU A 165 -14.51 7.02 -17.57
C LEU A 165 -15.56 7.09 -18.67
N ALA A 166 -15.95 8.30 -19.05
CA ALA A 166 -16.67 8.52 -20.28
C ALA A 166 -15.85 8.05 -21.49
N GLU A 167 -16.53 7.59 -22.55
CA GLU A 167 -15.88 7.14 -23.78
C GLU A 167 -14.99 8.24 -24.39
N MET A 168 -15.42 9.51 -24.30
CA MET A 168 -14.62 10.64 -24.77
C MET A 168 -13.31 10.79 -23.99
N CYS A 169 -13.37 10.77 -22.65
CA CYS A 169 -12.17 10.80 -21.83
C CYS A 169 -11.24 9.63 -22.16
N THR A 170 -11.80 8.43 -22.33
CA THR A 170 -11.00 7.25 -22.71
C THR A 170 -10.22 7.48 -24.01
N LYS A 171 -10.85 8.05 -25.05
CA LYS A 171 -10.17 8.39 -26.31
C LYS A 171 -9.05 9.42 -26.12
N LEU A 172 -9.33 10.49 -25.38
CA LEU A 172 -8.38 11.60 -25.17
C LEU A 172 -7.19 11.16 -24.30
N ILE A 173 -7.44 10.43 -23.21
CA ILE A 173 -6.41 9.90 -22.31
C ILE A 173 -5.54 8.87 -23.02
N CYS A 174 -6.12 7.98 -23.84
CA CYS A 174 -5.34 7.06 -24.66
C CYS A 174 -4.45 7.81 -25.67
N SER A 175 -4.95 8.90 -26.26
CA SER A 175 -4.15 9.74 -27.18
C SER A 175 -3.00 10.44 -26.47
N ILE A 176 -3.25 11.00 -25.28
CA ILE A 176 -2.22 11.57 -24.40
C ILE A 176 -1.16 10.52 -24.06
N SER A 177 -1.59 9.35 -23.57
CA SER A 177 -0.69 8.23 -23.23
C SER A 177 0.18 7.80 -24.41
N ALA A 178 -0.41 7.72 -25.61
CA ALA A 178 0.33 7.37 -26.83
C ALA A 178 1.41 8.40 -27.20
N ILE A 179 1.14 9.70 -26.99
CA ILE A 179 2.15 10.75 -27.20
C ILE A 179 3.27 10.65 -26.16
N LEU A 180 2.93 10.35 -24.91
CA LEU A 180 3.90 10.26 -23.81
C LEU A 180 4.83 9.06 -23.92
N HIS A 181 4.29 7.92 -24.37
CA HIS A 181 4.98 6.63 -24.32
C HIS A 181 5.38 6.08 -25.69
N ASP A 182 5.26 6.88 -26.76
CA ASP A 182 5.48 6.47 -28.15
C ASP A 182 4.63 5.23 -28.52
N GLY A 183 3.34 5.31 -28.19
CA GLY A 183 2.36 4.24 -28.35
C GLY A 183 1.84 3.68 -27.03
N ALA A 184 1.37 2.44 -27.07
CA ALA A 184 0.81 1.77 -25.89
C ALA A 184 1.89 0.96 -25.15
N LEU A 185 1.86 1.03 -23.82
CA LEU A 185 2.69 0.17 -22.97
C LEU A 185 2.13 -1.26 -22.93
N GLN A 186 3.03 -2.25 -22.79
CA GLN A 186 2.64 -3.64 -22.62
C GLN A 186 2.11 -3.88 -21.20
N CYS A 187 1.05 -4.71 -21.05
CA CYS A 187 0.41 -4.99 -19.76
C CYS A 187 1.35 -5.63 -18.73
N GLN A 188 2.21 -6.56 -19.17
CA GLN A 188 3.12 -7.31 -18.29
C GLN A 188 2.45 -8.00 -17.08
N CYS A 189 1.20 -8.47 -17.24
CA CYS A 189 0.48 -9.19 -16.20
C CYS A 189 1.26 -10.42 -15.71
N ASP A 190 1.34 -10.61 -14.39
CA ASP A 190 2.01 -11.77 -13.80
C ASP A 190 1.24 -13.05 -14.13
N PRO A 191 1.89 -14.08 -14.70
CA PRO A 191 1.20 -15.30 -15.15
C PRO A 191 0.67 -16.15 -13.98
N GLN A 192 1.25 -16.04 -12.79
CA GLN A 192 0.80 -16.76 -11.60
C GLN A 192 -0.34 -16.02 -10.90
N GLY A 193 -0.26 -14.69 -10.80
CA GLY A 193 -1.24 -13.89 -10.07
C GLY A 193 -2.39 -13.34 -10.92
N SER A 194 -2.30 -13.37 -12.25
CA SER A 194 -3.35 -12.88 -13.15
C SER A 194 -4.20 -14.01 -13.75
N LEU A 195 -5.46 -13.71 -14.07
CA LEU A 195 -6.39 -14.59 -14.76
C LEU A 195 -6.12 -14.67 -16.28
N SER A 196 -5.52 -13.62 -16.86
CA SER A 196 -5.13 -13.54 -18.27
C SER A 196 -3.92 -12.63 -18.45
N ALA A 197 -3.32 -12.65 -19.64
CA ALA A 197 -2.28 -11.70 -20.04
C ALA A 197 -2.83 -10.35 -20.53
N GLU A 198 -4.15 -10.23 -20.63
CA GLU A 198 -4.85 -9.02 -21.07
C GLU A 198 -5.14 -8.12 -19.87
N CYS A 199 -4.86 -6.82 -20.01
CA CYS A 199 -5.17 -5.80 -19.02
C CYS A 199 -6.20 -4.81 -19.57
N ASP A 200 -6.78 -4.03 -18.65
CA ASP A 200 -7.68 -2.94 -19.00
C ASP A 200 -6.98 -1.91 -19.88
N ARG A 201 -7.68 -1.46 -20.94
CA ARG A 201 -7.12 -0.52 -21.93
C ARG A 201 -6.69 0.82 -21.34
N VAL A 202 -7.35 1.25 -20.27
CA VAL A 202 -7.01 2.46 -19.53
C VAL A 202 -6.43 2.06 -18.19
N GLY A 203 -5.27 2.62 -17.85
CA GLY A 203 -4.57 2.33 -16.60
C GLY A 203 -3.82 0.99 -16.57
N GLY A 204 -4.12 0.05 -17.47
CA GLY A 204 -3.35 -1.19 -17.61
C GLY A 204 -3.53 -2.16 -16.44
N GLN A 205 -4.65 -2.11 -15.73
CA GLN A 205 -4.93 -3.02 -14.60
C GLN A 205 -5.18 -4.44 -15.11
N CYS A 206 -4.38 -5.39 -14.65
CA CYS A 206 -4.56 -6.81 -14.93
C CYS A 206 -5.71 -7.40 -14.08
N ARG A 207 -6.35 -8.45 -14.58
CA ARG A 207 -7.41 -9.15 -13.85
C ARG A 207 -6.80 -10.12 -12.85
N CYS A 208 -6.72 -9.73 -11.59
CA CYS A 208 -6.03 -10.50 -10.55
C CYS A 208 -6.84 -11.71 -10.07
N LYS A 209 -6.11 -12.75 -9.65
CA LYS A 209 -6.65 -13.91 -8.92
C LYS A 209 -7.09 -13.51 -7.50
N PRO A 210 -7.84 -14.38 -6.79
CA PRO A 210 -8.29 -14.09 -5.43
C PRO A 210 -7.13 -13.66 -4.53
N ASN A 211 -7.35 -12.59 -3.77
CA ASN A 211 -6.39 -12.03 -2.81
C ASN A 211 -5.05 -11.55 -3.42
N VAL A 212 -4.98 -11.36 -4.73
CA VAL A 212 -3.82 -10.77 -5.41
C VAL A 212 -4.15 -9.33 -5.80
N ILE A 213 -3.18 -8.43 -5.64
CA ILE A 213 -3.29 -7.00 -5.94
C ILE A 213 -2.10 -6.51 -6.76
N GLY A 214 -2.12 -5.22 -7.10
CA GLY A 214 -1.12 -4.56 -7.95
C GLY A 214 -1.60 -4.47 -9.39
N GLN A 215 -1.08 -3.48 -10.13
CA GLN A 215 -1.44 -3.29 -11.54
C GLN A 215 -1.14 -4.55 -12.37
N ARG A 216 -0.05 -5.25 -12.03
CA ARG A 216 0.41 -6.48 -12.70
C ARG A 216 -0.01 -7.76 -11.99
N CYS A 217 -0.78 -7.67 -10.89
CA CYS A 217 -1.19 -8.81 -10.06
C CYS A 217 -0.01 -9.65 -9.56
N ASP A 218 1.01 -9.01 -9.02
CA ASP A 218 2.29 -9.59 -8.66
C ASP A 218 2.51 -9.71 -7.15
N GLN A 219 1.52 -9.35 -6.33
CA GLN A 219 1.64 -9.29 -4.88
C GLN A 219 0.35 -9.72 -4.17
N CYS A 220 0.49 -10.32 -2.98
CA CYS A 220 -0.66 -10.64 -2.13
C CYS A 220 -1.28 -9.36 -1.52
N ALA A 221 -2.60 -9.36 -1.39
CA ALA A 221 -3.32 -8.35 -0.65
C ALA A 221 -2.88 -8.33 0.83
N PRO A 222 -2.91 -7.18 1.52
CA PRO A 222 -2.71 -7.14 2.96
C PRO A 222 -3.66 -8.12 3.67
N GLY A 223 -3.10 -8.92 4.57
CA GLY A 223 -3.83 -9.93 5.36
C GLY A 223 -3.87 -11.28 4.67
N THR A 224 -3.06 -11.48 3.63
CA THR A 224 -3.00 -12.72 2.85
C THR A 224 -1.54 -13.10 2.57
N TYR A 225 -1.28 -14.37 2.28
CA TYR A 225 0.06 -14.93 2.12
C TYR A 225 0.10 -16.04 1.06
N GLY A 226 1.31 -16.48 0.70
CA GLY A 226 1.52 -17.65 -0.14
C GLY A 226 1.15 -17.42 -1.60
N PHE A 227 1.72 -16.38 -2.21
CA PHE A 227 1.53 -16.06 -3.63
C PHE A 227 1.82 -17.27 -4.52
N GLY A 228 0.87 -17.63 -5.38
CA GLY A 228 1.02 -18.76 -6.28
C GLY A 228 -0.08 -18.86 -7.34
N PRO A 229 -0.16 -19.99 -8.06
CA PRO A 229 -1.05 -20.16 -9.22
C PRO A 229 -2.54 -20.10 -8.88
N TYR A 230 -2.92 -20.16 -7.60
CA TYR A 230 -4.32 -20.07 -7.13
C TYR A 230 -4.64 -18.73 -6.47
N GLY A 231 -3.71 -17.76 -6.50
CA GLY A 231 -3.82 -16.50 -5.80
C GLY A 231 -3.12 -16.54 -4.44
N CYS A 232 -3.68 -15.85 -3.45
CA CYS A 232 -3.17 -15.83 -2.07
C CYS A 232 -4.21 -16.34 -1.06
N THR A 233 -3.73 -16.80 0.08
CA THR A 233 -4.56 -17.36 1.17
C THR A 233 -4.70 -16.37 2.31
N ALA A 234 -5.87 -16.25 2.93
CA ALA A 234 -6.06 -15.38 4.08
C ALA A 234 -5.20 -15.79 5.28
N CYS A 235 -4.64 -14.80 5.98
CA CYS A 235 -3.81 -15.04 7.17
C CYS A 235 -4.62 -15.74 8.28
N ASP A 236 -5.85 -15.27 8.52
CA ASP A 236 -6.76 -15.79 9.54
C ASP A 236 -6.15 -15.84 10.95
N CYS A 237 -5.37 -14.80 11.29
CA CYS A 237 -4.78 -14.66 12.62
C CYS A 237 -5.86 -14.53 13.70
N HIS A 238 -5.80 -15.38 14.72
CA HIS A 238 -6.76 -15.40 15.81
C HIS A 238 -6.66 -14.14 16.65
N SER A 239 -7.76 -13.41 16.83
CA SER A 239 -7.79 -12.08 17.46
C SER A 239 -7.28 -12.08 18.91
N GLN A 240 -7.58 -13.14 19.66
CA GLN A 240 -7.14 -13.27 21.05
C GLN A 240 -5.71 -13.81 21.22
N GLY A 241 -5.20 -14.54 20.22
CA GLY A 241 -3.88 -15.16 20.30
C GLY A 241 -2.81 -14.44 19.50
N SER A 242 -3.18 -13.49 18.64
CA SER A 242 -2.26 -12.72 17.80
C SER A 242 -2.15 -11.26 18.26
N LEU A 243 -1.01 -10.64 17.94
CA LEU A 243 -0.75 -9.21 18.13
C LEU A 243 -1.39 -8.36 17.02
N GLY A 244 -1.76 -8.97 15.89
CA GLY A 244 -2.43 -8.31 14.76
C GLY A 244 -2.95 -9.32 13.74
N HIS A 245 -3.55 -8.80 12.66
CA HIS A 245 -4.13 -9.61 11.58
C HIS A 245 -3.20 -9.80 10.38
N GLN A 246 -2.06 -9.11 10.39
CA GLN A 246 -1.03 -9.19 9.36
C GLN A 246 -0.10 -10.36 9.68
N CYS A 247 -0.03 -11.35 8.78
CA CYS A 247 0.91 -12.46 8.88
C CYS A 247 2.12 -12.26 7.96
N ASP A 248 3.14 -13.09 8.15
CA ASP A 248 4.26 -13.19 7.22
C ASP A 248 3.77 -13.55 5.80
N PRO A 249 4.14 -12.79 4.76
CA PRO A 249 3.56 -12.93 3.42
C PRO A 249 3.95 -14.23 2.69
N VAL A 250 4.96 -14.95 3.17
CA VAL A 250 5.43 -16.20 2.55
C VAL A 250 4.91 -17.41 3.31
N THR A 251 5.14 -17.43 4.63
CA THR A 251 4.83 -18.57 5.51
C THR A 251 3.40 -18.53 6.06
N GLY A 252 2.79 -17.34 6.09
CA GLY A 252 1.49 -17.13 6.70
C GLY A 252 1.48 -17.12 8.22
N GLN A 253 2.66 -17.12 8.87
CA GLN A 253 2.78 -17.12 10.32
C GLN A 253 2.32 -15.79 10.91
N CYS A 254 1.34 -15.86 11.82
CA CYS A 254 0.84 -14.71 12.56
C CYS A 254 1.77 -14.37 13.73
N PRO A 255 1.86 -13.08 14.12
CA PRO A 255 2.64 -12.66 15.28
C PRO A 255 1.90 -13.04 16.57
N CYS A 256 2.25 -14.17 17.18
CA CYS A 256 1.54 -14.68 18.35
C CYS A 256 1.86 -13.90 19.63
N ARG A 257 0.86 -13.76 20.50
CA ARG A 257 1.02 -13.34 21.89
C ARG A 257 1.74 -14.41 22.68
N GLN A 258 2.32 -14.02 23.81
CA GLN A 258 2.96 -14.96 24.73
C GLN A 258 1.98 -16.06 25.15
N GLY A 259 2.40 -17.31 25.04
CA GLY A 259 1.58 -18.49 25.37
C GLY A 259 0.74 -19.05 24.22
N ALA A 260 0.46 -18.26 23.17
CA ALA A 260 -0.20 -18.74 21.96
C ALA A 260 0.82 -19.30 20.95
N SER A 261 0.39 -20.25 20.13
CA SER A 261 1.20 -20.96 19.13
C SER A 261 0.38 -21.33 17.89
N GLY A 262 1.05 -21.92 16.90
CA GLY A 262 0.46 -22.27 15.61
C GLY A 262 0.49 -21.11 14.60
N ARG A 263 0.22 -21.43 13.33
CA ARG A 263 0.26 -20.44 12.23
C ARG A 263 -0.68 -19.27 12.46
N GLN A 264 -1.89 -19.57 12.94
CA GLN A 264 -2.95 -18.61 13.22
C GLN A 264 -2.95 -18.10 14.66
N CYS A 265 -2.02 -18.55 15.52
CA CYS A 265 -2.01 -18.27 16.95
C CYS A 265 -3.32 -18.69 17.65
N SER A 266 -3.90 -19.81 17.24
CA SER A 266 -5.15 -20.37 17.79
C SER A 266 -4.92 -21.49 18.80
N ASP A 267 -3.66 -21.85 19.03
CA ASP A 267 -3.28 -22.98 19.88
C ASP A 267 -2.46 -22.48 21.08
N CYS A 268 -2.33 -23.29 22.11
CA CYS A 268 -1.38 -23.03 23.19
C CYS A 268 0.02 -23.51 22.82
N GLN A 269 1.06 -22.94 23.42
CA GLN A 269 2.42 -23.47 23.32
C GLN A 269 2.48 -24.92 23.84
N PRO A 270 3.43 -25.75 23.37
CA PRO A 270 3.64 -27.09 23.91
C PRO A 270 3.74 -27.07 25.45
N GLY A 271 3.07 -28.03 26.11
CA GLY A 271 2.95 -28.08 27.57
C GLY A 271 1.92 -27.12 28.18
N GLN A 272 1.04 -26.54 27.36
CA GLN A 272 -0.08 -25.73 27.82
C GLN A 272 -1.39 -26.12 27.13
N TRP A 273 -2.52 -25.80 27.77
CA TRP A 273 -3.86 -26.14 27.27
C TRP A 273 -4.89 -25.04 27.60
N GLY A 274 -6.06 -25.12 26.98
CA GLY A 274 -7.20 -24.26 27.31
C GLY A 274 -7.20 -22.90 26.60
N PHE A 275 -6.75 -22.85 25.34
CA PHE A 275 -6.84 -21.65 24.50
C PHE A 275 -8.27 -21.06 24.53
N PRO A 276 -8.45 -19.74 24.68
CA PRO A 276 -7.46 -18.66 24.55
C PRO A 276 -6.67 -18.33 25.83
N SER A 277 -7.06 -18.90 26.97
CA SER A 277 -6.43 -18.65 28.26
C SER A 277 -5.50 -19.80 28.62
N CYS A 278 -4.38 -19.90 27.90
CA CYS A 278 -3.44 -21.02 28.02
C CYS A 278 -2.90 -21.18 29.45
N ARG A 279 -2.97 -22.41 29.96
CA ARG A 279 -2.50 -22.80 31.29
C ARG A 279 -1.49 -23.94 31.16
N PRO A 280 -0.46 -24.00 32.02
CA PRO A 280 0.46 -25.15 32.05
C PRO A 280 -0.30 -26.47 32.27
N CYS A 281 0.18 -27.54 31.64
CA CYS A 281 -0.24 -28.90 31.95
C CYS A 281 0.04 -29.21 33.43
N GLN A 282 -0.88 -29.92 34.09
CA GLN A 282 -0.79 -30.25 35.52
C GLN A 282 -0.66 -31.76 35.70
N CYS A 283 0.45 -32.34 35.22
CA CYS A 283 0.63 -33.80 35.15
C CYS A 283 1.47 -34.38 36.30
N ASN A 284 1.43 -33.73 37.47
CA ASN A 284 2.17 -34.13 38.68
C ASN A 284 3.67 -34.42 38.48
N GLY A 285 4.31 -33.86 37.44
CA GLY A 285 5.72 -34.08 37.12
C GLY A 285 6.03 -35.36 36.35
N HIS A 286 5.01 -36.14 35.94
CA HIS A 286 5.18 -37.41 35.22
C HIS A 286 5.10 -37.27 33.70
N THR A 287 4.75 -36.10 33.17
CA THR A 287 4.87 -35.70 31.76
C THR A 287 4.74 -34.18 31.65
N ASP A 288 5.28 -33.59 30.59
CA ASP A 288 5.07 -32.18 30.26
C ASP A 288 4.03 -32.00 29.15
N ASP A 289 3.51 -33.09 28.58
CA ASP A 289 2.57 -33.08 27.47
C ASP A 289 1.15 -33.41 27.92
N CYS A 290 0.19 -32.63 27.46
CA CYS A 290 -1.23 -32.84 27.74
C CYS A 290 -2.09 -32.43 26.55
N ASN A 291 -3.32 -32.93 26.51
CA ASN A 291 -4.29 -32.58 25.50
C ASN A 291 -4.53 -31.06 25.48
N PRO A 292 -4.33 -30.39 24.34
CA PRO A 292 -4.38 -28.92 24.27
C PRO A 292 -5.76 -28.32 24.54
N GLN A 293 -6.83 -29.12 24.46
CA GLN A 293 -8.20 -28.68 24.75
C GLN A 293 -8.68 -29.09 26.14
N THR A 294 -8.43 -30.32 26.57
CA THR A 294 -8.96 -30.86 27.84
C THR A 294 -7.98 -30.75 29.02
N GLY A 295 -6.68 -30.61 28.76
CA GLY A 295 -5.63 -30.64 29.78
C GLY A 295 -5.26 -32.03 30.29
N GLU A 296 -5.85 -33.09 29.72
CA GLU A 296 -5.57 -34.47 30.09
C GLU A 296 -4.16 -34.90 29.67
N CYS A 297 -3.38 -35.40 30.61
CA CYS A 297 -1.97 -35.72 30.43
C CYS A 297 -1.75 -36.90 29.48
N GLN A 298 -0.73 -36.77 28.63
CA GLN A 298 -0.40 -37.78 27.63
C GLN A 298 0.89 -38.51 28.01
N THR A 299 0.85 -39.84 27.91
CA THR A 299 2.02 -40.71 28.12
C THR A 299 2.63 -40.52 29.53
N CYS A 300 1.83 -40.80 30.57
CA CYS A 300 2.28 -40.79 31.96
C CYS A 300 3.49 -41.71 32.17
N ARG A 301 4.55 -41.18 32.78
CA ARG A 301 5.78 -41.93 33.11
C ARG A 301 5.70 -42.52 34.52
N ASP A 302 6.76 -43.21 34.94
CA ASP A 302 6.94 -43.71 36.31
C ASP A 302 5.81 -44.63 36.80
N TYR A 303 5.21 -45.40 35.87
CA TYR A 303 4.09 -46.30 36.18
C TYR A 303 2.89 -45.58 36.77
N THR A 304 2.66 -44.32 36.36
CA THR A 304 1.47 -43.55 36.72
C THR A 304 0.40 -43.60 35.64
N ASP A 305 -0.84 -43.36 36.04
CA ASP A 305 -2.06 -43.35 35.24
C ASP A 305 -3.02 -42.28 35.81
N GLY A 306 -4.18 -42.07 35.18
CA GLY A 306 -5.14 -41.03 35.53
C GLY A 306 -5.03 -39.79 34.63
N GLN A 307 -6.01 -38.90 34.71
CA GLN A 307 -6.12 -37.75 33.80
C GLN A 307 -4.97 -36.75 33.98
N TYR A 308 -4.34 -36.75 35.14
CA TYR A 308 -3.26 -35.88 35.56
C TYR A 308 -2.02 -36.67 36.00
N CYS A 309 -1.94 -37.96 35.62
CA CYS A 309 -0.91 -38.90 36.09
C CYS A 309 -0.82 -38.99 37.63
N GLU A 310 -1.97 -38.93 38.30
CA GLU A 310 -2.09 -38.80 39.75
C GLU A 310 -2.13 -40.13 40.50
N ARG A 311 -2.34 -41.25 39.80
CA ARG A 311 -2.48 -42.59 40.39
C ARG A 311 -1.45 -43.55 39.81
N TRP A 312 -1.23 -44.68 40.48
CA TRP A 312 -0.37 -45.74 39.96
C TRP A 312 -1.14 -46.63 38.97
N ALA A 313 -0.47 -47.05 37.91
CA ALA A 313 -1.02 -48.00 36.96
C ALA A 313 -1.20 -49.38 37.65
N GLU A 314 -2.39 -49.96 37.54
CA GLU A 314 -2.65 -51.30 38.07
C GLU A 314 -1.96 -52.35 37.17
N GLY A 315 -0.93 -53.03 37.68
CA GLY A 315 -0.33 -54.13 36.90
C GLY A 315 0.96 -54.76 37.39
N GLU A 316 1.90 -54.03 38.00
CA GLU A 316 3.20 -54.62 38.34
C GLU A 316 3.70 -54.17 39.71
N ARG A 317 3.80 -55.14 40.63
CA ARG A 317 4.37 -55.03 41.97
C ARG A 317 5.47 -56.07 42.11
#